data_AF-A0A378WQI0-F1
#
_entry.id   AF-A0A378WQI0-F1
#
_cell.length_a   1.000
_cell.length_b   1.000
_cell.length_c   1.000
_cell.angle_alpha   90.00
_cell.angle_beta   90.00
_cell.angle_gamma   90.00
#
_symmetry.space_group_name_H-M   'P 1'
#
loop_
_entity.id
_entity.type
_entity.pdbx_description
1 polymer ?
#
loop_
_entity_poly.entity_id
_entity_poly.type
_entity_poly.pdbx_seq_one_letter_code
_entity_poly.pdbx_strand_id
1 'polypeptide(L)'
;MREVLVAEVRSDAQPRRNQKARASDNFSFATVPPEAEELLWRTGPGTEVIKFSVMVDVRANYDQRVLSNIVSGGRTRMPLERKSLSRRGFYIADPSGATQEFVVQVYALLPD
;
A
#
# COMPACT_ATOMS: atom_id res chain seq x y z
N MET A 1 8.59 17.54 -9.62
CA MET A 1 7.54 16.79 -8.91
C MET A 1 7.91 16.72 -7.45
N ARG A 2 6.98 17.12 -6.59
CA ARG A 2 7.13 17.10 -5.15
C ARG A 2 6.63 15.76 -4.60
N GLU A 3 7.44 15.12 -3.76
CA GLU A 3 7.05 13.92 -3.01
C GLU A 3 6.41 14.34 -1.68
N VAL A 4 5.21 13.85 -1.40
CA VAL A 4 4.53 14.07 -0.12
C VAL A 4 4.23 12.73 0.51
N LEU A 5 4.75 12.46 1.73
CA LEU A 5 4.42 11.24 2.46
C LEU A 5 2.92 11.24 2.82
N VAL A 6 2.21 10.21 2.38
CA VAL A 6 0.75 10.09 2.58
C VAL A 6 0.34 8.87 3.39
N ALA A 7 1.22 7.87 3.49
CA ALA A 7 1.03 6.75 4.40
C ALA A 7 2.38 6.18 4.83
N GLU A 8 2.44 5.71 6.07
CA GLU A 8 3.50 4.84 6.59
C GLU A 8 2.82 3.65 7.25
N VAL A 9 3.19 2.45 6.79
CA VAL A 9 2.45 1.22 7.12
C VAL A 9 3.44 0.15 7.55
N ARG A 10 3.26 -0.40 8.75
CA ARG A 10 3.98 -1.59 9.20
C ARG A 10 3.31 -2.82 8.61
N SER A 11 4.09 -3.67 7.95
CA SER A 11 3.67 -4.97 7.43
C SER A 11 4.38 -6.09 8.16
N ASP A 12 3.63 -7.12 8.48
CA ASP A 12 4.12 -8.43 8.86
C ASP A 12 4.88 -9.06 7.67
N ALA A 13 5.79 -10.00 7.95
CA ALA A 13 6.55 -10.71 6.92
C ALA A 13 5.69 -11.65 6.05
N GLN A 14 4.52 -12.03 6.55
CA GLN A 14 3.58 -12.97 5.94
C GLN A 14 2.15 -12.52 6.24
N PRO A 15 1.14 -13.01 5.49
CA PRO A 15 -0.24 -12.82 5.87
C PRO A 15 -0.51 -13.23 7.33
N ARG A 16 -1.29 -12.42 8.04
CA ARG A 16 -1.67 -12.65 9.44
C ARG A 16 -2.38 -13.98 9.61
N ARG A 17 -2.28 -14.55 10.81
CA ARG A 17 -2.97 -15.81 11.13
C ARG A 17 -4.46 -15.72 10.80
N ASN A 18 -4.97 -16.71 10.08
CA ASN A 18 -6.36 -16.79 9.59
C ASN A 18 -6.77 -15.69 8.58
N GLN A 19 -5.82 -14.94 8.03
CA GLN A 19 -6.02 -14.03 6.91
C GLN A 19 -5.39 -14.61 5.66
N LYS A 20 -6.11 -14.56 4.52
CA LYS A 20 -5.60 -15.14 3.26
C LYS A 20 -4.40 -14.38 2.69
N ALA A 21 -4.41 -13.06 2.80
CA ALA A 21 -3.44 -12.19 2.14
C ALA A 21 -2.95 -11.02 3.01
N ARG A 22 -3.79 -10.53 3.93
CA ARG A 22 -3.54 -9.33 4.71
C ARG A 22 -2.34 -9.47 5.65
N ALA A 23 -1.36 -8.59 5.48
CA ALA A 23 -0.15 -8.52 6.30
C ALA A 23 -0.01 -7.20 7.07
N SER A 24 -0.93 -6.24 6.93
CA SER A 24 -0.88 -4.96 7.66
C SER A 24 -2.24 -4.54 8.21
N ASP A 25 -2.22 -3.49 9.02
CA ASP A 25 -3.40 -2.69 9.31
C ASP A 25 -3.82 -1.87 8.09
N ASN A 26 -5.04 -1.34 8.15
CA ASN A 26 -5.57 -0.52 7.08
C ASN A 26 -4.94 0.88 7.07
N PHE A 27 -4.68 1.41 5.89
CA PHE A 27 -4.28 2.80 5.63
C PHE A 27 -5.20 3.43 4.58
N SER A 28 -5.13 4.75 4.40
CA SER A 28 -6.08 5.48 3.54
C SER A 28 -5.37 6.48 2.64
N PHE A 29 -5.90 6.65 1.43
CA PHE A 29 -5.52 7.71 0.50
C PHE A 29 -6.58 8.81 0.38
N ALA A 30 -7.55 8.86 1.29
CA ALA A 30 -8.67 9.80 1.21
C ALA A 30 -8.26 11.27 1.30
N THR A 31 -7.17 11.55 2.02
CA THR A 31 -6.63 12.92 2.20
C THR A 31 -5.60 13.29 1.14
N VAL A 32 -5.25 12.38 0.23
CA VAL A 32 -4.29 12.68 -0.84
C VAL A 32 -4.94 13.65 -1.83
N PRO A 33 -4.27 14.76 -2.20
CA PRO A 33 -4.83 15.73 -3.12
C PRO A 33 -5.27 15.10 -4.46
N PRO A 34 -6.35 15.60 -5.09
CA PRO A 34 -6.87 15.05 -6.34
C PRO A 34 -5.87 15.11 -7.50
N GLU A 35 -5.00 16.11 -7.52
CA GLU A 35 -3.94 16.32 -8.52
C GLU A 35 -2.78 15.31 -8.44
N ALA A 36 -2.69 14.51 -7.37
CA ALA A 36 -1.77 13.38 -7.33
C ALA A 36 -2.31 12.23 -8.19
N GLU A 37 -1.64 11.97 -9.32
CA GLU A 37 -1.98 10.85 -10.21
C GLU A 37 -1.19 9.58 -9.90
N GLU A 38 -0.04 9.71 -9.24
CA GLU A 38 0.89 8.63 -8.99
C GLU A 38 1.31 8.53 -7.52
N LEU A 39 1.69 7.31 -7.15
CA LEU A 39 2.29 6.95 -5.89
C LEU A 39 3.71 6.45 -6.13
N LEU A 40 4.63 6.81 -5.23
CA LEU A 40 5.95 6.22 -5.09
C LEU A 40 5.99 5.40 -3.80
N TRP A 41 6.50 4.17 -3.90
CA TRP A 41 6.58 3.23 -2.79
C TRP A 41 8.03 3.05 -2.37
N ARG A 42 8.30 3.12 -1.06
CA ARG A 42 9.63 2.83 -0.49
C ARG A 42 9.48 1.88 0.67
N THR A 43 10.31 0.85 0.73
CA THR A 43 10.43 0.01 1.92
C THR A 43 11.63 0.45 2.77
N GLY A 44 11.67 0.03 4.03
CA GLY A 44 12.78 0.34 4.93
C GLY A 44 14.14 -0.20 4.44
N PRO A 45 15.26 0.30 4.96
CA PRO A 45 16.59 -0.13 4.54
C PRO A 45 16.79 -1.65 4.64
N GLY A 46 17.40 -2.24 3.61
CA GLY A 46 17.69 -3.69 3.57
C GLY A 46 16.48 -4.56 3.24
N THR A 47 15.34 -3.95 2.89
CA THR A 47 14.09 -4.65 2.55
C THR A 47 13.65 -4.38 1.11
N GLU A 48 14.55 -3.92 0.25
CA GLU A 48 14.27 -3.49 -1.13
C GLU A 48 13.90 -4.67 -2.04
N VAL A 49 14.31 -5.88 -1.68
CA VAL A 49 13.98 -7.13 -2.39
C VAL A 49 12.53 -7.57 -2.18
N ILE A 50 11.83 -7.02 -1.17
CA ILE A 50 10.47 -7.41 -0.83
C ILE A 50 9.52 -6.97 -1.94
N LYS A 51 8.67 -7.90 -2.36
CA LYS A 51 7.53 -7.66 -3.25
C LYS A 51 6.25 -7.75 -2.46
N PHE A 52 5.27 -6.91 -2.77
CA PHE A 52 3.94 -7.00 -2.15
C PHE A 52 2.84 -6.52 -3.11
N SER A 53 1.60 -6.75 -2.71
CA SER A 53 0.39 -6.21 -3.32
C SER A 53 -0.30 -5.24 -2.39
N VAL A 54 -1.22 -4.43 -2.94
CA VAL A 54 -2.16 -3.65 -2.14
C VAL A 54 -3.56 -4.14 -2.46
N MET A 55 -4.31 -4.44 -1.41
CA MET A 55 -5.71 -4.83 -1.49
C MET A 55 -6.60 -3.82 -0.78
N VAL A 56 -7.87 -3.83 -1.16
CA VAL A 56 -8.92 -3.01 -0.56
C VAL A 56 -9.79 -3.89 0.31
N ASP A 57 -10.07 -3.41 1.52
CA ASP A 57 -11.02 -4.03 2.44
C ASP A 57 -12.46 -3.59 2.11
N VAL A 58 -13.28 -4.52 1.62
CA VAL A 58 -14.66 -4.23 1.17
C VAL A 58 -15.70 -4.91 2.07
N ARG A 59 -16.86 -4.25 2.22
CA ARG A 59 -18.01 -4.84 2.93
C ARG A 59 -18.79 -5.80 2.04
N ALA A 60 -19.23 -6.91 2.64
CA ALA A 60 -20.17 -7.85 2.03
C ALA A 60 -19.74 -8.38 0.65
N ASN A 61 -18.43 -8.35 0.39
CA ASN A 61 -17.81 -8.84 -0.84
C ASN A 61 -16.38 -9.28 -0.52
N TYR A 62 -15.70 -9.86 -1.50
CA TYR A 62 -14.30 -10.26 -1.39
C TYR A 62 -13.37 -9.06 -1.57
N ASP A 63 -12.37 -8.95 -0.70
CA ASP A 63 -11.29 -7.99 -0.85
C ASP A 63 -10.66 -8.09 -2.24
N GLN A 64 -10.38 -6.94 -2.83
CA GLN A 64 -9.90 -6.85 -4.21
C GLN A 64 -8.46 -6.35 -4.24
N ARG A 65 -7.65 -6.95 -5.11
CA ARG A 65 -6.30 -6.46 -5.40
C ARG A 65 -6.39 -5.26 -6.34
N VAL A 66 -5.85 -4.13 -5.89
CA VAL A 66 -5.82 -2.89 -6.66
C VAL A 66 -4.45 -2.60 -7.24
N LEU A 67 -3.38 -3.07 -6.58
CA LEU A 67 -2.01 -2.97 -7.05
C LEU A 67 -1.26 -4.28 -6.78
N SER A 68 -0.31 -4.62 -7.63
CA SER A 68 0.45 -5.87 -7.57
C SER A 68 1.93 -5.64 -7.86
N ASN A 69 2.77 -6.58 -7.43
CA ASN A 69 4.21 -6.61 -7.72
C ASN A 69 4.95 -5.30 -7.37
N ILE A 70 4.52 -4.62 -6.30
CA ILE A 70 5.17 -3.41 -5.82
C ILE A 70 6.51 -3.79 -5.20
N VAL A 71 7.54 -3.02 -5.54
CA VAL A 71 8.89 -3.08 -4.97
C VAL A 71 9.29 -1.70 -4.47
N SER A 72 10.32 -1.62 -3.63
CA SER A 72 10.90 -0.34 -3.23
C SER A 72 11.37 0.46 -4.46
N GLY A 73 11.08 1.76 -4.49
CA GLY A 73 11.29 2.64 -5.64
C GLY A 73 10.23 2.51 -6.76
N GLY A 74 9.30 1.56 -6.64
CA GLY A 74 8.24 1.35 -7.61
C GLY A 74 7.24 2.51 -7.64
N ARG A 75 6.72 2.81 -8.83
CA ARG A 75 5.65 3.79 -9.04
C ARG A 75 4.38 3.10 -9.50
N THR A 76 3.24 3.58 -9.02
CA THR A 76 1.92 3.11 -9.45
C THR A 76 1.00 4.28 -9.70
N ARG A 77 -0.07 4.06 -10.48
CA ARG A 77 -1.18 5.00 -10.50
C ARG A 77 -1.89 5.01 -9.14
N MET A 78 -2.49 6.15 -8.82
CA MET A 78 -3.37 6.29 -7.67
C MET A 78 -4.60 5.38 -7.81
N PRO A 79 -4.90 4.49 -6.84
CA PRO A 79 -6.09 3.63 -6.90
C PRO A 79 -7.39 4.45 -6.96
N LEU A 80 -8.32 4.05 -7.81
CA LEU A 80 -9.62 4.74 -8.00
C LEU A 80 -10.50 4.64 -6.75
N GLU A 81 -10.33 3.56 -6.00
CA GLU A 81 -11.07 3.23 -4.78
C GLU A 81 -10.78 4.22 -3.64
N ARG A 82 -9.76 5.08 -3.75
CA ARG A 82 -9.43 6.07 -2.69
C ARG A 82 -10.60 6.96 -2.31
N LYS A 83 -11.52 7.20 -3.26
CA LYS A 83 -12.69 8.07 -3.07
C LYS A 83 -13.84 7.38 -2.32
N SER A 84 -13.93 6.05 -2.37
CA SER A 84 -15.04 5.28 -1.80
C SER A 84 -14.72 4.61 -0.46
N LEU A 85 -13.45 4.60 -0.04
CA LEU A 85 -12.96 3.79 1.09
C LEU A 85 -12.86 4.49 2.45
N SER A 86 -13.70 5.48 2.72
CA SER A 86 -13.66 6.32 3.93
C SER A 86 -13.64 5.58 5.29
N ARG A 87 -13.98 4.28 5.35
CA ARG A 87 -14.06 3.50 6.60
C ARG A 87 -13.24 2.21 6.64
N ARG A 88 -12.60 1.79 5.55
CA ARG A 88 -11.95 0.46 5.46
C ARG A 88 -10.58 0.48 4.79
N GLY A 89 -10.32 1.44 3.91
CA GLY A 89 -8.97 1.69 3.40
C GLY A 89 -8.35 0.52 2.62
N PHE A 90 -7.03 0.59 2.54
CA PHE A 90 -6.14 -0.30 1.83
C PHE A 90 -5.28 -1.06 2.83
N TYR A 91 -4.75 -2.21 2.44
CA TYR A 91 -3.76 -2.93 3.25
C TYR A 91 -2.68 -3.58 2.38
N ILE A 92 -1.51 -3.81 2.98
CA ILE A 92 -0.41 -4.54 2.37
C ILE A 92 -0.76 -6.03 2.38
N ALA A 93 -0.64 -6.65 1.21
CA ALA A 93 -1.06 -8.02 0.95
C ALA A 93 0.07 -8.84 0.32
N ASP A 94 0.13 -10.12 0.68
CA ASP A 94 1.02 -11.13 0.11
C ASP A 94 2.49 -10.68 -0.03
N PRO A 95 3.15 -10.26 1.06
CA PRO A 95 4.57 -9.97 1.03
C PRO A 95 5.37 -11.22 0.64
N SER A 96 6.37 -11.03 -0.22
CA SER A 96 7.28 -12.06 -0.71
C SER A 96 8.71 -11.58 -0.60
N GLY A 97 9.61 -12.45 -0.12
CA GLY A 97 11.00 -12.09 0.18
C GLY A 97 11.21 -11.43 1.55
N ALA A 98 10.14 -11.25 2.34
CA ALA A 98 10.23 -10.73 3.70
C ALA A 98 10.59 -11.85 4.69
N THR A 99 11.60 -11.62 5.53
CA THR A 99 11.99 -12.54 6.63
C THR A 99 11.60 -12.00 8.02
N GLN A 100 11.20 -10.73 8.09
CA GLN A 100 10.81 -10.01 9.29
C GLN A 100 9.80 -8.90 8.93
N GLU A 101 9.21 -8.27 9.95
CA GLU A 101 8.38 -7.08 9.75
C GLU A 101 9.16 -5.98 9.01
N PHE A 102 8.45 -5.22 8.19
CA PHE A 102 9.02 -4.11 7.43
C PHE A 102 8.06 -2.93 7.37
N VAL A 103 8.61 -1.75 7.11
CA VAL A 103 7.84 -0.52 6.93
C VAL A 103 7.73 -0.21 5.44
N VAL A 104 6.53 0.16 5.02
CA VAL A 104 6.23 0.69 3.69
C VAL A 104 5.85 2.16 3.83
N GLN A 105 6.61 3.04 3.19
CA GLN A 105 6.30 4.45 3.04
C GLN A 105 5.72 4.69 1.64
N VAL A 106 4.62 5.43 1.60
CA VAL A 106 3.91 5.76 0.36
C VAL A 106 3.91 7.27 0.20
N TYR A 107 4.43 7.72 -0.94
CA TYR A 107 4.50 9.13 -1.30
C TYR A 107 3.55 9.41 -2.46
N ALA A 108 2.73 10.46 -2.35
CA ALA A 108 2.05 11.02 -3.50
C ALA A 108 3.01 11.89 -4.29
N LEU A 109 2.98 11.75 -5.62
CA LEU A 109 3.75 12.59 -6.53
C LEU A 109 2.85 13.71 -7.03
N LEU A 110 3.17 14.94 -6.62
CA LEU A 110 2.45 16.13 -7.03
C LEU A 110 3.21 16.87 -8.15
N PRO A 111 2.50 17.44 -9.14
CA PRO A 111 3.11 18.43 -10.03
C PRO A 111 3.63 19.60 -9.20
N ASP A 112 4.70 20.25 -9.68
CA ASP A 112 5.30 21.42 -9.03
C ASP A 112 4.40 22.66 -9.16
#